data_AF-A0A941CN08-F1
#
_entry.id   AF-A0A941CN08-F1
#
_cell.length_a   1.000
_cell.length_b   1.000
_cell.length_c   1.000
_cell.angle_alpha   90.00
_cell.angle_beta   90.00
_cell.angle_gamma   90.00
#
_symmetry.space_group_name_H-M   'P 1'
#
loop_
_entity.id
_entity.type
_entity.pdbx_description
1 polymer ?
#
loop_
_entity_poly.entity_id
_entity_poly.type
_entity_poly.pdbx_seq_one_letter_code
_entity_poly.pdbx_strand_id
1 'polypeptide(L)'
;MPTLQDVKDYLGIDYMDAATDRRLTQIISVANKYLEGSLGTGFPTEDPRVKELALIVIADLYDNHTLNEKVAGNIRRLVEDFSLQIRLDMRTAGEVV
;
A
#
# COMPACT_ATOMS: atom_id res chain seq x y z
N MET A 1 -1.73 7.59 -4.59
CA MET A 1 -1.63 6.10 -4.63
C MET A 1 -0.69 5.72 -5.76
N PRO A 2 0.08 4.61 -5.67
CA PRO A 2 0.90 4.15 -6.80
C PRO A 2 0.03 3.82 -8.02
N THR A 3 0.53 4.18 -9.20
CA THR A 3 -0.02 3.82 -10.50
C THR A 3 0.31 2.36 -10.84
N LEU A 4 -0.34 1.82 -11.88
CA LEU A 4 0.01 0.48 -12.38
C LEU A 4 1.48 0.41 -12.83
N GLN A 5 2.02 1.49 -13.40
CA GLN A 5 3.43 1.53 -13.81
C GLN A 5 4.35 1.54 -12.59
N ASP A 6 4.06 2.35 -11.56
CA ASP A 6 4.86 2.38 -10.33
C ASP A 6 4.95 0.99 -9.68
N VAL A 7 3.84 0.23 -9.72
CA VAL A 7 3.80 -1.15 -9.22
C VAL A 7 4.65 -2.08 -10.07
N LYS A 8 4.57 -1.98 -11.40
CA LYS A 8 5.39 -2.80 -12.30
C LYS A 8 6.87 -2.53 -12.10
N ASP A 9 7.26 -1.26 -12.00
CA ASP A 9 8.63 -0.84 -11.76
C ASP A 9 9.13 -1.37 -10.41
N TYR A 10 8.31 -1.28 -9.35
CA TYR A 10 8.65 -1.81 -8.03
C TYR A 10 8.81 -3.34 -8.01
N LEU A 11 7.97 -4.06 -8.75
CA LEU A 11 8.02 -5.52 -8.84
C LEU A 11 9.07 -6.04 -9.85
N GLY A 12 9.75 -5.16 -10.59
CA GLY A 12 10.71 -5.55 -11.62
C GLY A 12 10.06 -6.23 -12.83
N ILE A 13 8.85 -5.80 -13.19
CA ILE A 13 8.03 -6.38 -14.25
C ILE A 13 8.15 -5.55 -15.54
N ASP A 14 8.91 -6.05 -16.51
CA ASP A 14 9.18 -5.33 -17.76
C ASP A 14 8.14 -5.58 -18.88
N TYR A 15 7.50 -6.76 -18.92
CA TYR A 15 6.48 -7.08 -19.94
C TYR A 15 5.50 -8.15 -19.45
N MET A 16 4.19 -7.88 -19.53
CA MET A 16 3.14 -8.83 -19.12
C MET A 16 1.89 -8.80 -19.99
N ASP A 17 1.08 -9.84 -19.85
CA ASP A 17 -0.20 -9.99 -20.52
C ASP A 17 -1.34 -9.18 -19.86
N ALA A 18 -2.46 -9.06 -20.58
CA ALA A 18 -3.63 -8.34 -20.09
C ALA A 18 -4.25 -8.97 -18.82
N ALA A 19 -3.98 -10.24 -18.53
CA ALA A 19 -4.47 -10.89 -17.32
C ALA A 19 -3.74 -10.36 -16.08
N THR A 20 -2.44 -10.16 -16.18
CA THR A 20 -1.63 -9.65 -15.07
C THR A 20 -1.93 -8.18 -14.79
N ASP A 21 -2.11 -7.35 -15.82
CA ASP A 21 -2.49 -5.95 -15.64
C ASP A 21 -3.83 -5.79 -14.89
N ARG A 22 -4.81 -6.64 -15.20
CA ARG A 22 -6.09 -6.69 -14.46
C ARG A 22 -5.88 -7.12 -13.01
N ARG A 23 -5.01 -8.11 -12.78
CA ARG A 23 -4.70 -8.59 -11.43
C ARG A 23 -4.02 -7.51 -10.59
N LEU A 24 -3.00 -6.84 -11.12
CA LEU A 24 -2.30 -5.76 -10.43
C LEU A 24 -3.24 -4.58 -10.13
N THR A 25 -4.09 -4.20 -11.08
CA THR A 25 -5.13 -3.19 -10.88
C THR A 25 -6.06 -3.54 -9.71
N GLN A 26 -6.46 -4.81 -9.60
CA GLN A 26 -7.27 -5.29 -8.49
C GLN A 26 -6.52 -5.23 -7.15
N ILE A 27 -5.24 -5.62 -7.12
CA ILE A 27 -4.42 -5.59 -5.89
C ILE A 27 -4.19 -4.15 -5.42
N ILE A 28 -3.97 -3.19 -6.34
CA ILE A 28 -3.87 -1.75 -6.01
C ILE A 28 -5.14 -1.27 -5.30
N SER A 29 -6.32 -1.67 -5.78
CA SER A 29 -7.60 -1.32 -5.15
C SER A 29 -7.74 -1.93 -3.75
N VAL A 30 -7.31 -3.19 -3.56
CA VAL A 30 -7.30 -3.85 -2.25
C VAL A 30 -6.36 -3.13 -1.28
N ALA A 31 -5.14 -2.79 -1.71
CA ALA A 31 -4.17 -2.06 -0.90
C ALA A 31 -4.70 -0.67 -0.51
N ASN A 32 -5.37 0.04 -1.43
CA ASN A 32 -6.02 1.31 -1.13
C ASN A 32 -7.04 1.18 0.00
N LYS A 33 -7.92 0.16 -0.08
CA LYS A 33 -8.96 -0.09 0.94
C LYS A 33 -8.38 -0.53 2.27
N TYR A 34 -7.31 -1.32 2.23
CA TYR A 34 -6.58 -1.73 3.43
C TYR A 34 -5.98 -0.52 4.15
N LEU A 35 -5.32 0.38 3.41
CA LEU A 35 -4.78 1.62 3.96
C LEU A 35 -5.87 2.58 4.42
N GLU A 36 -7.00 2.67 3.73
CA GLU A 36 -8.16 3.46 4.17
C GLU A 36 -8.67 2.98 5.54
N GLY A 37 -8.77 1.67 5.76
CA GLY A 37 -9.11 1.10 7.07
C GLY A 37 -8.04 1.39 8.14
N SER A 38 -6.77 1.50 7.74
CA SER A 38 -5.64 1.76 8.63
C SER A 38 -5.36 3.25 8.86
N LEU A 39 -5.74 4.17 7.98
CA LEU A 39 -5.41 5.59 8.09
C LEU A 39 -6.65 6.47 8.26
N GLY A 40 -7.84 5.93 7.97
CA GLY A 40 -9.09 6.66 7.89
C GLY A 40 -9.39 7.15 6.47
N THR A 41 -10.64 7.53 6.25
CA THR A 41 -11.09 8.09 4.97
C THR A 41 -10.39 9.42 4.67
N GLY A 42 -9.94 9.62 3.44
CA GLY A 42 -9.28 10.86 3.01
C GLY A 42 -7.82 10.98 3.43
N PHE A 43 -7.16 9.86 3.76
CA PHE A 43 -5.72 9.83 4.02
C PHE A 43 -4.91 10.41 2.84
N PRO A 44 -3.70 10.96 3.09
CA PRO A 44 -2.95 11.69 2.08
C PRO A 44 -2.34 10.74 1.04
N THR A 45 -3.13 10.37 0.03
CA THR A 45 -2.74 9.39 -0.99
C THR A 45 -1.49 9.77 -1.80
N GLU A 46 -1.12 11.05 -1.81
CA GLU A 46 0.07 11.56 -2.47
C GLU A 46 1.31 11.63 -1.57
N ASP A 47 1.18 11.37 -0.27
CA ASP A 47 2.31 11.28 0.66
C ASP A 47 3.23 10.11 0.21
N PRO A 48 4.55 10.34 0.07
CA PRO A 48 5.48 9.31 -0.36
C PRO A 48 5.49 8.09 0.57
N ARG A 49 5.27 8.25 1.88
CA ARG A 49 5.17 7.15 2.85
C ARG A 49 3.94 6.29 2.59
N VAL A 50 2.82 6.92 2.22
CA VAL A 50 1.58 6.22 1.85
C VAL A 50 1.77 5.44 0.56
N LYS A 51 2.45 6.02 -0.43
CA LYS A 51 2.77 5.31 -1.69
C LYS A 51 3.67 4.10 -1.43
N GLU A 52 4.70 4.25 -0.60
CA GLU A 52 5.59 3.15 -0.22
C GLU A 52 4.86 2.04 0.53
N LEU A 53 4.02 2.39 1.51
CA LEU A 53 3.17 1.43 2.22
C LEU A 53 2.27 0.64 1.27
N ALA A 54 1.67 1.32 0.28
CA ALA A 54 0.86 0.66 -0.72
C ALA A 54 1.68 -0.34 -1.55
N LEU A 55 2.89 0.04 -2.00
CA LEU A 55 3.78 -0.83 -2.77
C LEU A 55 4.18 -2.08 -1.97
N ILE A 56 4.52 -1.93 -0.68
CA ILE A 56 4.87 -3.05 0.20
C ILE A 56 3.68 -4.01 0.34
N VAL A 57 2.47 -3.50 0.59
CA VAL A 57 1.25 -4.32 0.67
C VAL A 57 0.95 -5.00 -0.66
N ILE A 58 1.12 -4.30 -1.79
CA ILE A 58 0.88 -4.85 -3.13
C ILE A 58 1.87 -5.98 -3.42
N ALA A 59 3.16 -5.80 -3.11
CA ALA A 59 4.18 -6.82 -3.30
C ALA A 59 3.92 -8.05 -2.45
N ASP A 60 3.55 -7.88 -1.17
CA ASP A 60 3.17 -9.00 -0.32
C ASP A 60 1.96 -9.76 -0.89
N LEU A 61 0.91 -9.04 -1.33
CA LEU A 61 -0.28 -9.66 -1.94
C LEU A 61 0.01 -10.32 -3.30
N TYR A 62 1.01 -9.84 -4.03
CA TYR A 62 1.45 -10.39 -5.31
C TYR A 62 2.29 -11.66 -5.11
N ASP A 63 3.32 -11.60 -4.27
CA ASP A 63 4.24 -12.71 -4.01
C ASP A 63 3.56 -13.83 -3.21
N ASN A 64 2.78 -13.47 -2.19
CA ASN A 64 2.08 -14.40 -1.31
C ASN A 64 0.64 -14.65 -1.76
N HIS A 65 0.44 -14.95 -3.05
CA HIS A 65 -0.84 -15.48 -3.56
C HIS A 65 -1.29 -16.78 -2.86
N THR A 66 -0.39 -17.43 -2.10
CA THR A 66 -0.68 -18.55 -1.19
C THR A 66 -0.30 -18.17 0.24
N LEU A 67 -1.20 -18.47 1.19
CA LEU A 67 -1.05 -18.17 2.62
C LEU A 67 0.23 -18.80 3.20
N ASN A 68 1.32 -18.05 3.31
CA ASN A 68 2.49 -18.48 4.07
C ASN A 68 2.78 -17.47 5.19
N GLU A 69 2.66 -17.92 6.44
CA GLU A 69 2.52 -17.09 7.64
C GLU A 69 3.78 -16.30 8.05
N LYS A 70 4.93 -16.53 7.40
CA LYS A 70 6.24 -16.09 7.92
C LYS A 70 6.73 -14.71 7.46
N VAL A 71 6.08 -14.09 6.47
CA VAL A 71 6.45 -12.76 5.94
C VAL A 71 5.60 -11.63 6.54
N ALA A 72 4.44 -11.96 7.10
CA ALA A 72 3.45 -11.00 7.57
C ALA A 72 3.86 -10.17 8.81
N GLY A 73 4.80 -10.63 9.64
CA GLY A 73 5.08 -10.00 10.94
C GLY A 73 5.79 -8.65 10.85
N ASN A 74 6.90 -8.58 10.10
CA ASN A 74 7.70 -7.36 9.99
C ASN A 74 7.02 -6.29 9.13
N ILE A 75 6.35 -6.72 8.05
CA ILE A 75 5.56 -5.82 7.19
C ILE A 75 4.40 -5.23 7.99
N ARG A 76 3.69 -6.04 8.79
CA ARG A 76 2.60 -5.56 9.65
C ARG A 76 3.09 -4.51 10.65
N ARG A 77 4.25 -4.74 11.29
CA ARG A 77 4.84 -3.74 12.20
C ARG A 77 5.21 -2.45 11.47
N LEU A 78 5.83 -2.53 10.30
CA LEU A 78 6.17 -1.34 9.49
C LEU A 78 4.91 -0.55 9.09
N VAL A 79 3.85 -1.25 8.67
CA VAL A 79 2.54 -0.67 8.38
C VAL A 79 1.97 0.02 9.61
N GLU A 80 2.01 -0.64 10.77
CA GLU A 80 1.51 -0.08 12.03
C GLU A 80 2.27 1.20 12.43
N ASP A 81 3.61 1.18 12.35
CA ASP A 81 4.47 2.31 12.72
C ASP A 81 4.24 3.52 11.82
N PHE A 82 4.23 3.33 10.49
CA PHE A 82 3.94 4.42 9.56
C PHE A 82 2.50 4.91 9.66
N SER A 83 1.54 3.99 9.84
CA SER A 83 0.15 4.39 10.06
C SER A 83 -0.01 5.24 11.31
N LEU A 84 0.70 4.91 12.39
CA LEU A 84 0.71 5.73 13.60
C LEU A 84 1.30 7.11 13.34
N GLN A 85 2.46 7.19 12.67
CA GLN A 85 3.10 8.47 12.35
C GLN A 85 2.17 9.37 11.52
N ILE A 86 1.58 8.83 10.45
CA ILE A 86 0.68 9.57 9.55
C ILE A 86 -0.57 10.03 10.30
N ARG A 87 -1.16 9.17 11.14
CA ARG A 87 -2.32 9.55 11.96
C ARG A 87 -2.00 10.67 12.94
N LEU A 88 -0.80 10.70 13.51
CA LEU A 88 -0.35 11.80 14.38
C LEU A 88 -0.21 13.10 13.58
N ASP A 89 0.46 13.07 12.43
CA ASP A 89 0.62 14.22 11.53
C ASP A 89 -0.75 14.79 11.09
N MET A 90 -1.70 13.90 10.76
CA MET A 90 -3.07 14.28 10.38
C MET A 90 -3.84 14.98 11.50
N ARG A 91 -3.60 14.60 12.77
CA ARG A 91 -4.24 15.25 13.93
C ARG A 91 -3.67 16.65 14.15
N THR A 92 -2.34 16.79 14.10
CA THR A 92 -1.68 18.09 14.26
C THR A 92 -2.04 19.06 13.12
N ALA A 93 -2.23 18.55 11.91
CA ALA A 93 -2.70 19.36 10.77
C ALA A 93 -4.17 19.80 10.93
N GLY A 94 -5.00 19.05 11.66
CA GLY A 94 -6.40 19.38 11.94
C GLY A 94 -6.62 20.30 13.14
N GLU A 95 -5.61 20.45 14.02
CA GLU A 95 -5.65 21.36 15.19
C GLU A 95 -5.31 22.82 14.84
N VAL A 96 -4.95 23.11 13.58
CA VAL A 96 -4.81 24.47 13.05
C VAL A 96 -6.10 24.88 12.34
N VAL A 97 -7.20 24.99 13.09
CA VAL A 97 -8.45 25.66 12.66
C VAL A 97 -9.05 26.42 13.84
#